data_AF-A0A1L8SVW2-F1
#
_entry.id   AF-A0A1L8SVW2-F1
#
_cell.length_a   1.000
_cell.length_b   1.000
_cell.length_c   1.000
_cell.angle_alpha   90.00
_cell.angle_beta   90.00
_cell.angle_gamma   90.00
#
_symmetry.space_group_name_H-M   'P 1'
#
loop_
_entity.id
_entity.type
_entity.pdbx_description
1 polymer ?
#
loop_
_entity_poly.entity_id
_entity_poly.type
_entity_poly.pdbx_seq_one_letter_code
_entity_poly.pdbx_strand_id
1 'polypeptide(L)'
;MEMDKFKEDLKQLGKRVIELKDSIGTEEATKTSLIMPFFVTLGYDLFNPTEFIPEFTADVGIKKGEKVDYAIVLDGKPTILIEAKSINEPLTKHDSQLFRYFGTTESKFGILTNGQEYKFFTDLDEPNKMDLSPFLTVDITKIKDNQLPELAKFHKDNFDVDKITNSAAELKYLYSLKDYLSS
;
A
#
# COMPACT_ATOMS: atom_id res chain seq x y z
N MET A 1 -18.60 0.73 5.66
CA MET A 1 -18.48 0.43 4.21
C MET A 1 -19.39 -0.73 3.76
N GLU A 2 -20.07 -0.59 2.61
CA GLU A 2 -20.81 -1.69 1.95
C GLU A 2 -19.90 -2.44 0.97
N MET A 3 -19.78 -3.77 1.11
CA MET A 3 -18.81 -4.58 0.36
C MET A 3 -19.05 -4.57 -1.15
N ASP A 4 -20.29 -4.64 -1.60
CA ASP A 4 -20.63 -4.68 -3.03
C ASP A 4 -20.29 -3.35 -3.72
N LYS A 5 -20.56 -2.23 -3.04
CA LYS A 5 -20.14 -0.90 -3.49
C LYS A 5 -18.62 -0.80 -3.58
N PHE A 6 -17.90 -1.22 -2.54
CA PHE A 6 -16.43 -1.20 -2.53
C PHE A 6 -15.83 -2.03 -3.68
N LYS A 7 -16.39 -3.21 -3.95
CA LYS A 7 -16.00 -4.04 -5.08
C LYS A 7 -16.21 -3.32 -6.42
N GLU A 8 -17.32 -2.60 -6.58
CA GLU A 8 -17.59 -1.85 -7.80
C GLU A 8 -16.66 -0.64 -7.96
N ASP A 9 -16.40 0.10 -6.89
CA ASP A 9 -15.46 1.24 -6.90
C ASP A 9 -14.04 0.78 -7.29
N LEU A 10 -13.57 -0.35 -6.75
CA LEU A 10 -12.28 -0.95 -7.14
C LEU A 10 -12.26 -1.39 -8.62
N LYS A 11 -13.36 -1.92 -9.15
CA LYS A 11 -13.46 -2.26 -10.59
C LYS A 11 -13.40 -1.01 -11.47
N GLN A 12 -14.03 0.08 -11.05
CA GLN A 12 -13.97 1.35 -11.76
C GLN A 12 -12.55 1.91 -11.79
N LEU A 13 -11.81 1.79 -10.68
CA LEU A 13 -10.37 2.10 -10.66
C LEU A 13 -9.58 1.23 -11.64
N GLY A 14 -9.86 -0.08 -11.69
CA GLY A 14 -9.25 -0.98 -12.68
C GLY A 14 -9.45 -0.52 -14.12
N LYS A 15 -10.68 -0.12 -14.47
CA LYS A 15 -10.98 0.46 -15.81
C LYS A 15 -10.20 1.74 -16.06
N ARG A 16 -10.17 2.64 -15.08
CA ARG A 16 -9.42 3.90 -15.15
C ARG A 16 -7.93 3.68 -15.39
N VAL A 17 -7.31 2.71 -14.71
CA VAL A 17 -5.90 2.32 -14.95
C VAL A 17 -5.71 1.90 -16.41
N ILE A 18 -6.58 1.05 -16.94
CA ILE A 18 -6.51 0.59 -18.34
C ILE A 18 -6.61 1.75 -19.33
N GLU A 19 -7.52 2.69 -19.09
CA GLU A 19 -7.75 3.85 -19.96
C GLU A 19 -6.60 4.86 -19.94
N LEU A 20 -5.97 5.07 -18.77
CA LEU A 20 -5.01 6.16 -18.58
C LEU A 20 -3.55 5.74 -18.67
N LYS A 21 -3.20 4.46 -18.42
CA LYS A 21 -1.80 4.01 -18.31
C LYS A 21 -0.92 4.40 -19.51
N ASP A 22 -1.47 4.40 -20.72
CA ASP A 22 -0.72 4.72 -21.94
C ASP A 22 -0.58 6.24 -22.16
N SER A 23 -1.35 7.04 -21.43
CA SER A 23 -1.36 8.51 -21.50
C SER A 23 -0.58 9.21 -20.38
N ILE A 24 -0.22 8.47 -19.33
CA ILE A 24 0.55 9.00 -18.19
C ILE A 24 1.93 8.34 -18.13
N GLY A 25 2.99 9.15 -18.12
CA GLY A 25 4.38 8.66 -18.14
C GLY A 25 5.19 9.01 -16.90
N THR A 26 4.75 10.01 -16.14
CA THR A 26 5.49 10.51 -14.97
C THR A 26 4.95 9.94 -13.68
N GLU A 27 5.80 9.90 -12.66
CA GLU A 27 5.45 9.50 -11.30
C GLU A 27 4.34 10.39 -10.73
N GLU A 28 4.44 11.71 -10.87
CA GLU A 28 3.41 12.66 -10.41
C GLU A 28 2.04 12.48 -11.10
N ALA A 29 2.04 12.18 -12.40
CA ALA A 29 0.80 11.87 -13.11
C ALA A 29 0.21 10.53 -12.64
N THR A 30 1.05 9.54 -12.32
CA THR A 30 0.64 8.24 -11.77
C THR A 30 0.02 8.40 -10.37
N LYS A 31 0.72 9.14 -9.49
CA LYS A 31 0.26 9.53 -8.16
C LYS A 31 -1.13 10.14 -8.18
N THR A 32 -1.29 11.21 -8.95
CA THR A 32 -2.55 11.98 -9.01
C THR A 32 -3.66 11.22 -9.71
N SER A 33 -3.36 10.52 -10.81
CA SER A 33 -4.39 9.94 -11.67
C SER A 33 -4.83 8.55 -11.23
N LEU A 34 -3.96 7.76 -10.60
CA LEU A 34 -4.21 6.34 -10.29
C LEU A 34 -4.13 6.04 -8.79
N ILE A 35 -3.08 6.50 -8.10
CA ILE A 35 -2.80 6.12 -6.71
C ILE A 35 -3.71 6.87 -5.73
N MET A 36 -3.85 8.19 -5.87
CA MET A 36 -4.74 9.00 -5.03
C MET A 36 -6.20 8.50 -5.06
N PRO A 37 -6.82 8.24 -6.24
CA PRO A 37 -8.16 7.66 -6.30
C PRO A 37 -8.32 6.31 -5.58
N PHE A 38 -7.27 5.49 -5.51
CA PHE A 38 -7.28 4.26 -4.73
C PHE A 38 -7.44 4.52 -3.23
N PHE A 39 -6.71 5.48 -2.67
CA PHE A 39 -6.85 5.82 -1.25
C PHE A 39 -8.17 6.52 -0.92
N VAL A 40 -8.75 7.28 -1.84
CA VAL A 40 -10.14 7.77 -1.71
C VAL A 40 -11.12 6.60 -1.64
N THR A 41 -10.92 5.55 -2.45
CA THR A 41 -11.77 4.35 -2.45
C THR A 41 -11.62 3.53 -1.17
N LEU A 42 -10.47 3.60 -0.50
CA LEU A 42 -10.26 3.07 0.84
C LEU A 42 -10.84 3.98 1.94
N GLY A 43 -11.49 5.09 1.59
CA GLY A 43 -12.18 5.98 2.52
C GLY A 43 -11.28 7.00 3.22
N TYR A 44 -10.04 7.20 2.75
CA TYR A 44 -9.15 8.22 3.30
C TYR A 44 -9.43 9.61 2.69
N ASP A 45 -9.32 10.64 3.53
CA ASP A 45 -9.46 12.03 3.09
C ASP A 45 -8.10 12.63 2.66
N LEU A 46 -7.91 12.78 1.35
CA LEU A 46 -6.69 13.34 0.76
C LEU A 46 -6.49 14.84 1.07
N PHE A 47 -7.54 15.54 1.49
CA PHE A 47 -7.48 16.97 1.82
C PHE A 47 -7.29 17.21 3.32
N ASN A 48 -7.30 16.14 4.12
CA ASN A 48 -7.00 16.22 5.54
C ASN A 48 -5.50 15.95 5.78
N PRO A 49 -4.68 17.00 6.01
CA PRO A 49 -3.23 16.85 6.19
C PRO A 49 -2.86 16.21 7.54
N THR A 50 -3.83 15.90 8.41
CA THR A 50 -3.60 15.11 9.63
C THR A 50 -3.90 13.63 9.43
N GLU A 51 -4.39 13.23 8.25
CA GLU A 51 -4.80 11.87 7.93
C GLU A 51 -4.03 11.33 6.73
N PHE A 52 -3.92 12.09 5.65
CA PHE A 52 -3.18 11.69 4.45
C PHE A 52 -2.10 12.73 4.17
N ILE A 53 -0.86 12.41 4.55
CA ILE A 53 0.26 13.36 4.56
C ILE A 53 1.15 13.10 3.34
N PRO A 54 1.21 14.02 2.37
CA PRO A 54 2.18 13.92 1.28
C PRO A 54 3.60 14.26 1.76
N GLU A 55 4.59 13.72 1.06
CA GLU A 55 6.01 14.01 1.28
C GLU A 55 6.46 13.80 2.74
N PHE A 56 5.97 12.73 3.36
CA PHE A 56 6.12 12.47 4.79
C PHE A 56 7.58 12.17 5.18
N THR A 57 8.04 12.84 6.23
CA THR A 57 9.36 12.67 6.83
C THR A 57 9.25 12.20 8.28
N ALA A 58 9.96 11.13 8.63
CA ALA A 58 10.15 10.73 10.03
C ALA A 58 11.23 11.61 10.66
N ASP A 59 10.89 12.38 11.71
CA ASP A 59 11.79 13.32 12.42
C ASP A 59 12.86 12.59 13.26
N VAL A 60 13.71 11.79 12.62
CA VAL A 60 14.80 11.03 13.26
C VAL A 60 16.14 11.38 12.59
N GLY A 61 16.61 12.58 12.91
CA GLY A 61 17.98 12.95 13.30
C GLY A 61 19.23 12.56 12.48
N ILE A 62 19.21 11.68 11.48
CA ILE A 62 20.46 11.10 10.93
C ILE A 62 20.65 11.33 9.43
N LYS A 63 19.59 11.52 8.63
CA LYS A 63 19.73 11.92 7.21
C LYS A 63 18.66 12.95 6.82
N LYS A 64 19.09 14.22 6.72
CA LYS A 64 18.28 15.30 6.15
C LYS A 64 17.98 15.00 4.67
N GLY A 65 16.70 14.89 4.31
CA GLY A 65 16.23 15.12 2.95
C GLY A 65 15.61 13.94 2.19
N GLU A 66 15.45 12.77 2.81
CA GLU A 66 14.67 11.69 2.20
C GLU A 66 13.24 11.73 2.72
N LYS A 67 12.27 11.23 1.96
CA LYS A 67 10.85 11.29 2.30
C LYS A 67 10.10 10.19 1.55
N VAL A 68 9.09 9.63 2.17
CA VAL A 68 8.13 8.78 1.44
C VAL A 68 7.06 9.65 0.80
N ASP A 69 6.44 9.14 -0.26
CA ASP A 69 5.46 9.93 -1.01
C ASP A 69 4.22 10.27 -0.22
N TYR A 70 3.70 9.30 0.54
CA TYR A 70 2.56 9.52 1.42
C TYR A 70 2.70 8.75 2.73
N ALA A 71 2.06 9.26 3.77
CA ALA A 71 1.76 8.52 4.99
C ALA A 71 0.28 8.65 5.34
N ILE A 72 -0.32 7.55 5.76
CA ILE A 72 -1.65 7.55 6.39
C ILE A 72 -1.45 7.56 7.90
N VAL A 73 -2.08 8.54 8.53
CA VAL A 73 -2.05 8.77 9.98
C VAL A 73 -3.41 8.43 10.55
N LEU A 74 -3.43 7.50 11.49
CA LEU A 74 -4.61 7.07 12.23
C LEU A 74 -4.36 7.34 13.72
N ASP A 75 -5.34 7.91 14.40
CA ASP A 75 -5.23 8.29 15.82
C ASP A 75 -3.97 9.12 16.15
N GLY A 76 -3.57 9.99 15.22
CA GLY A 76 -2.37 10.83 15.35
C GLY A 76 -1.04 10.11 15.15
N LYS A 77 -1.06 8.84 14.74
CA LYS A 77 0.15 8.03 14.51
C LYS A 77 0.31 7.62 13.05
N PRO A 78 1.49 7.81 12.43
CA PRO A 78 1.81 7.21 11.14
C PRO A 78 1.64 5.70 11.22
N THR A 79 0.75 5.17 10.37
CA THR A 79 0.33 3.76 10.43
C THR A 79 0.67 3.03 9.14
N ILE A 80 0.50 3.70 8.00
CA ILE A 80 0.82 3.16 6.67
C ILE A 80 1.76 4.14 5.97
N LEU A 81 2.91 3.66 5.50
CA LEU A 81 3.80 4.41 4.62
C LEU A 81 3.59 3.96 3.17
N ILE A 82 3.62 4.90 2.24
CA ILE A 82 3.36 4.64 0.82
C ILE A 82 4.49 5.24 -0.01
N GLU A 83 5.08 4.40 -0.85
CA GLU A 83 6.02 4.79 -1.90
C GLU A 83 5.36 4.52 -3.26
N ALA A 84 5.33 5.55 -4.09
CA ALA A 84 4.80 5.52 -5.43
C ALA A 84 5.93 5.45 -6.45
N LYS A 85 5.67 4.78 -7.57
CA LYS A 85 6.52 4.78 -8.77
C LYS A 85 5.69 5.19 -9.98
N SER A 86 6.37 5.52 -11.08
CA SER A 86 5.68 5.70 -12.37
C SER A 86 5.00 4.41 -12.80
N ILE A 87 3.83 4.50 -13.46
CA ILE A 87 3.08 3.35 -14.00
C ILE A 87 3.94 2.42 -14.88
N ASN A 88 4.98 2.98 -15.50
CA ASN A 88 5.90 2.26 -16.40
C ASN A 88 7.09 1.62 -15.69
N GLU A 89 7.24 1.85 -14.38
CA GLU A 89 8.36 1.35 -13.59
C GLU A 89 7.98 0.05 -12.86
N PRO A 90 8.85 -0.97 -12.88
CA PRO A 90 8.65 -2.17 -12.09
C PRO A 90 8.82 -1.87 -10.59
N LEU A 91 8.02 -2.54 -9.76
CA LEU A 91 8.09 -2.37 -8.31
C LEU A 91 9.22 -3.21 -7.70
N THR A 92 10.43 -2.65 -7.69
CA THR A 92 11.64 -3.24 -7.09
C THR A 92 11.85 -2.75 -5.64
N LYS A 93 12.13 -3.69 -4.73
CA LYS A 93 12.30 -3.38 -3.31
C LYS A 93 13.56 -2.59 -3.00
N HIS A 94 14.65 -2.88 -3.72
CA HIS A 94 15.97 -2.28 -3.48
C HIS A 94 16.02 -0.78 -3.79
N ASP A 95 15.04 -0.29 -4.56
CA ASP A 95 14.97 1.10 -5.02
C ASP A 95 13.91 1.92 -4.27
N SER A 96 13.32 1.37 -3.20
CA SER A 96 12.24 2.04 -2.46
C SER A 96 12.73 2.69 -1.17
N GLN A 97 12.43 3.96 -0.98
CA GLN A 97 12.69 4.69 0.26
C GLN A 97 11.91 4.09 1.44
N LEU A 98 10.79 3.43 1.12
CA LEU A 98 9.91 2.71 2.03
C LEU A 98 10.65 1.81 3.04
N PHE A 99 11.60 0.96 2.61
CA PHE A 99 12.32 0.06 3.52
C PHE A 99 13.10 0.81 4.60
N ARG A 100 13.67 1.96 4.25
CA ARG A 100 14.51 2.74 5.16
C ARG A 100 13.67 3.55 6.13
N TYR A 101 12.52 4.06 5.68
CA TYR A 101 11.59 4.82 6.52
C TYR A 101 10.73 3.94 7.42
N PHE A 102 10.41 2.72 6.97
CA PHE A 102 9.59 1.82 7.77
C PHE A 102 10.18 1.62 9.17
N GLY A 103 11.48 1.30 9.26
CA GLY A 103 12.13 1.06 10.55
C GLY A 103 12.47 2.30 11.37
N THR A 104 12.18 3.50 10.87
CA THR A 104 12.38 4.76 11.59
C THR A 104 11.06 5.38 12.09
N THR A 105 9.94 4.68 11.88
CA THR A 105 8.60 5.14 12.28
C THR A 105 7.89 4.09 13.14
N GLU A 106 6.78 4.47 13.77
CA GLU A 106 5.85 3.54 14.43
C GLU A 106 4.91 2.82 13.43
N SER A 107 5.09 3.03 12.13
CA SER A 107 4.21 2.48 11.09
C SER A 107 4.24 0.96 11.10
N LYS A 108 3.09 0.35 10.84
CA LYS A 108 2.93 -1.11 10.83
C LYS A 108 2.81 -1.71 9.44
N PHE A 109 2.49 -0.87 8.46
CA PHE A 109 2.31 -1.30 7.09
C PHE A 109 3.05 -0.39 6.11
N GLY A 110 3.55 -1.00 5.04
CA GLY A 110 4.17 -0.33 3.92
C GLY A 110 3.45 -0.71 2.63
N ILE A 111 3.26 0.25 1.74
CA ILE A 111 2.68 0.03 0.40
C ILE A 111 3.66 0.56 -0.64
N LEU A 112 4.10 -0.32 -1.54
CA LEU A 112 4.83 0.06 -2.75
C LEU A 112 3.90 -0.10 -3.95
N THR A 113 3.71 0.94 -4.75
CA THR A 113 2.74 0.90 -5.85
C THR A 113 3.15 1.76 -7.05
N ASN A 114 2.69 1.37 -8.24
CA ASN A 114 2.74 2.17 -9.46
C ASN A 114 1.32 2.50 -9.98
N GLY A 115 0.30 2.40 -9.14
CA GLY A 115 -1.10 2.65 -9.50
C GLY A 115 -1.83 1.46 -10.13
N GLN A 116 -1.12 0.52 -10.76
CA GLN A 116 -1.70 -0.76 -11.22
C GLN A 116 -1.47 -1.87 -10.19
N GLU A 117 -0.22 -2.08 -9.80
CA GLU A 117 0.17 -3.08 -8.80
C GLU A 117 0.36 -2.42 -7.43
N TYR A 118 -0.14 -3.07 -6.38
CA TYR A 118 0.01 -2.66 -4.99
C TYR A 118 0.61 -3.82 -4.20
N LYS A 119 1.79 -3.60 -3.62
CA LYS A 119 2.48 -4.56 -2.75
C LYS A 119 2.39 -4.07 -1.31
N PHE A 120 1.77 -4.87 -0.46
CA PHE A 120 1.58 -4.60 0.96
C PHE A 120 2.60 -5.37 1.79
N PHE A 121 3.27 -4.64 2.68
CA PHE A 121 4.32 -5.14 3.55
C PHE A 121 3.99 -4.85 5.01
N THR A 122 4.60 -5.62 5.90
CA THR A 122 4.53 -5.47 7.36
C THR A 122 5.85 -5.98 7.95
N ASP A 123 5.96 -6.12 9.27
CA ASP A 123 7.15 -6.46 10.03
C ASP A 123 6.99 -7.78 10.82
N LEU A 124 6.55 -8.84 10.14
CA LEU A 124 6.31 -10.15 10.78
C LEU A 124 7.59 -10.90 11.12
N ASP A 125 8.67 -10.69 10.36
CA ASP A 125 9.94 -11.39 10.60
C ASP A 125 10.71 -10.78 11.77
N GLU A 126 10.82 -9.45 11.79
CA GLU A 126 11.55 -8.68 12.79
C GLU A 126 10.77 -7.39 13.09
N PRO A 127 10.40 -7.11 14.36
CA PRO A 127 9.66 -5.90 14.71
C PRO A 127 10.35 -4.62 14.23
N ASN A 128 9.56 -3.71 13.64
CA ASN A 128 10.02 -2.45 13.05
C ASN A 128 11.07 -2.64 11.93
N LYS A 129 11.07 -3.79 11.27
CA LYS A 129 11.86 -4.03 10.06
C LYS A 129 10.97 -4.64 9.01
N MET A 130 10.77 -3.91 7.92
CA MET A 130 9.87 -4.35 6.87
C MET A 130 10.33 -5.67 6.25
N ASP A 131 9.39 -6.60 6.11
CA ASP A 131 9.61 -7.90 5.50
C ASP A 131 10.12 -7.76 4.06
N LEU A 132 10.97 -8.69 3.63
CA LEU A 132 11.58 -8.67 2.30
C LEU A 132 10.61 -8.97 1.15
N SER A 133 9.46 -9.54 1.47
CA SER A 133 8.42 -9.96 0.53
C SER A 133 7.08 -9.42 1.01
N PRO A 134 6.21 -8.93 0.10
CA PRO A 134 4.88 -8.50 0.48
C PRO A 134 4.05 -9.70 0.92
N PHE A 135 3.16 -9.50 1.90
CA PHE A 135 2.19 -10.52 2.30
C PHE A 135 0.95 -10.51 1.40
N LEU A 136 0.71 -9.41 0.68
CA LEU A 136 -0.36 -9.27 -0.29
C LEU A 136 0.13 -8.45 -1.49
N THR A 137 -0.12 -8.96 -2.70
CA THR A 137 0.12 -8.24 -3.96
C THR A 137 -1.17 -8.24 -4.78
N VAL A 138 -1.61 -7.05 -5.19
CA VAL A 138 -2.86 -6.86 -5.95
C VAL A 138 -2.58 -6.10 -7.23
N ASP A 139 -3.01 -6.64 -8.37
CA ASP A 139 -3.20 -5.89 -9.61
C ASP A 139 -4.66 -5.38 -9.64
N ILE A 140 -4.85 -4.07 -9.55
CA ILE A 140 -6.18 -3.43 -9.51
C ILE A 140 -6.99 -3.67 -10.79
N THR A 141 -6.35 -3.99 -11.91
CA THR A 141 -7.04 -4.35 -13.15
C THR A 141 -7.56 -5.79 -13.13
N LYS A 142 -7.09 -6.63 -12.20
CA LYS A 142 -7.30 -8.09 -12.15
C LYS A 142 -7.45 -8.61 -10.71
N ILE A 143 -8.20 -7.89 -9.88
CA ILE A 143 -8.43 -8.27 -8.48
C ILE A 143 -9.16 -9.62 -8.42
N LYS A 144 -8.61 -10.55 -7.64
CA LYS A 144 -9.24 -11.85 -7.38
C LYS A 144 -10.25 -11.73 -6.25
N ASP A 145 -11.33 -12.53 -6.29
CA ASP A 145 -12.38 -12.46 -5.26
C ASP A 145 -11.85 -12.70 -3.84
N ASN A 146 -10.83 -13.56 -3.68
CA ASN A 146 -10.20 -13.82 -2.39
C ASN A 146 -9.31 -12.68 -1.87
N GLN A 147 -8.99 -11.68 -2.69
CA GLN A 147 -8.21 -10.50 -2.28
C GLN A 147 -9.09 -9.36 -1.79
N LEU A 148 -10.38 -9.34 -2.17
CA LEU A 148 -11.31 -8.28 -1.77
C LEU A 148 -11.48 -8.16 -0.24
N PRO A 149 -11.65 -9.26 0.52
CA PRO A 149 -11.72 -9.16 1.98
C PRO A 149 -10.44 -8.62 2.60
N GLU A 150 -9.27 -8.93 2.03
CA GLU A 150 -7.98 -8.45 2.51
C GLU A 150 -7.80 -6.95 2.24
N LEU A 151 -8.14 -6.48 1.04
CA LEU A 151 -8.17 -5.05 0.70
C LEU A 151 -9.17 -4.28 1.57
N ALA A 152 -10.33 -4.88 1.85
CA ALA A 152 -11.36 -4.24 2.66
C ALA A 152 -10.91 -3.97 4.10
N LYS A 153 -9.92 -4.71 4.63
CA LYS A 153 -9.31 -4.41 5.94
C LYS A 153 -8.49 -3.13 5.92
N PHE A 154 -7.98 -2.71 4.75
CA PHE A 154 -7.27 -1.45 4.60
C PHE A 154 -8.20 -0.24 4.40
N HIS A 155 -9.50 -0.46 4.26
CA HIS A 155 -10.47 0.64 4.27
C HIS A 155 -10.55 1.26 5.66
N LYS A 156 -10.57 2.60 5.75
CA LYS A 156 -10.56 3.37 7.00
C LYS A 156 -11.54 2.84 8.06
N ASP A 157 -12.80 2.62 7.69
CA ASP A 157 -13.85 2.08 8.58
C ASP A 157 -13.54 0.70 9.21
N ASN A 158 -12.71 -0.11 8.54
CA ASN A 158 -12.42 -1.50 8.94
C ASN A 158 -10.99 -1.67 9.44
N PHE A 159 -10.21 -0.59 9.47
CA PHE A 159 -8.79 -0.66 9.73
C PHE A 159 -8.50 -1.11 11.16
N ASP A 160 -7.77 -2.20 11.28
CA ASP A 160 -7.42 -2.83 12.55
C ASP A 160 -6.07 -3.52 12.39
N VAL A 161 -5.06 -2.97 13.08
CA VAL A 161 -3.67 -3.42 12.98
C VAL A 161 -3.56 -4.91 13.29
N ASP A 162 -4.15 -5.36 14.40
CA ASP A 162 -4.04 -6.73 14.86
C ASP A 162 -4.69 -7.71 13.88
N LYS A 163 -5.89 -7.38 13.35
CA LYS A 163 -6.55 -8.23 12.34
C LYS A 163 -5.75 -8.33 11.05
N ILE A 164 -5.19 -7.22 10.58
CA ILE A 164 -4.39 -7.20 9.34
C ILE A 164 -3.09 -7.98 9.55
N THR A 165 -2.38 -7.75 10.66
CA THR A 165 -1.13 -8.47 10.98
C THR A 165 -1.34 -9.97 11.11
N ASN A 166 -2.42 -10.41 11.76
CA ASN A 166 -2.77 -11.83 11.83
C ASN A 166 -3.05 -12.42 10.44
N SER A 167 -3.79 -11.70 9.60
CA SER A 167 -4.09 -12.13 8.24
C SER A 167 -2.84 -12.18 7.35
N ALA A 168 -1.93 -11.23 7.53
CA ALA A 168 -0.63 -11.20 6.86
C ALA A 168 0.21 -12.43 7.24
N ALA A 169 0.22 -12.83 8.51
CA ALA A 169 0.92 -14.04 8.97
C ALA A 169 0.35 -15.30 8.32
N GLU A 170 -0.98 -15.43 8.26
CA GLU A 170 -1.65 -16.56 7.61
C GLU A 170 -1.34 -16.62 6.10
N LEU A 171 -1.43 -15.49 5.41
CA LEU A 171 -1.12 -15.41 3.98
C LEU A 171 0.34 -15.79 3.71
N LYS A 172 1.27 -15.25 4.50
CA LYS A 172 2.71 -15.55 4.38
C LYS A 172 2.98 -17.03 4.57
N TYR A 173 2.38 -17.65 5.59
CA TYR A 173 2.48 -19.10 5.82
C TYR A 173 1.92 -19.91 4.65
N LEU A 174 0.75 -19.55 4.14
CA LEU A 174 0.12 -20.22 2.99
C LEU A 174 0.98 -20.13 1.72
N TYR A 175 1.63 -19.00 1.47
CA TYR A 175 2.56 -18.87 0.34
C TYR A 175 3.77 -19.77 0.50
N SER A 176 4.43 -19.74 1.67
CA SER A 176 5.57 -20.61 1.95
C SER A 176 5.22 -22.09 1.82
N LEU A 177 4.02 -22.50 2.25
CA LEU A 177 3.55 -23.87 2.09
C LEU A 177 3.32 -24.24 0.62
N LYS A 178 2.68 -23.36 -0.16
CA LYS A 178 2.46 -23.59 -1.60
C LYS A 178 3.77 -23.71 -2.36
N ASP A 179 4.75 -22.86 -2.04
CA ASP A 179 6.08 -22.90 -2.64
C ASP A 179 6.78 -24.22 -2.31
N TYR A 180 6.73 -24.66 -1.05
CA TYR A 180 7.28 -25.96 -0.63
C TYR A 180 6.61 -27.17 -1.31
N LEU A 181 5.29 -27.12 -1.52
CA LEU A 181 4.57 -28.20 -2.21
C LEU A 181 4.80 -28.22 -3.72
N SER A 182 5.26 -27.10 -4.29
CA SER A 182 5.50 -26.95 -5.73
C SER A 182 6.99 -27.13 -6.11
N SER A 183 7.88 -27.26 -5.12
CA SER A 183 9.30 -27.55 -5.25
C SER A 183 9.59 -29.05 -5.21
#